data_AF-A0AAW3D4T9-F1
#
_entry.id   AF-A0AAW3D4T9-F1
#
_cell.length_a   1.000
_cell.length_b   1.000
_cell.length_c   1.000
_cell.angle_alpha   90.00
_cell.angle_beta   90.00
_cell.angle_gamma   90.00
#
_symmetry.space_group_name_H-M   'P 1'
#
loop_
_entity.id
_entity.type
_entity.pdbx_description
1 polymer ?
#
loop_
_entity_poly.entity_id
_entity_poly.type
_entity_poly.pdbx_seq_one_letter_code
_entity_poly.pdbx_strand_id
1 'polypeptide(L)'
;MSQQDLSPFEFKDELIKLATSKADRLMLNAGRGNPNFLATIPRYAFLRLGDFALRESERSYSYLNNVFGGLPEKKGITERFDYYCLAHDKQDGIDFLRAAISFVDDHLGINKEEFLYEMTNAYLGCDYPSPPRILPIIEKIVMHYLREELYQNTDTPLEFDIFATEGGTAAMTYIFQSAKINGLLNAHDKIAMITPIFRHT
;
A
#
# COMPACT_ATOMS: atom_id res chain seq x y z
N MET A 1 -26.83 -22.06 31.44
CA MET A 1 -26.65 -22.88 30.23
C MET A 1 -25.21 -23.35 30.21
N SER A 2 -24.93 -24.62 29.92
CA SER A 2 -23.56 -25.09 29.81
C SER A 2 -22.93 -24.46 28.56
N GLN A 3 -21.63 -24.14 28.57
CA GLN A 3 -20.96 -23.53 27.41
C GLN A 3 -21.00 -24.42 26.15
N GLN A 4 -21.36 -25.70 26.31
CA GLN A 4 -21.49 -26.68 25.22
C GLN A 4 -22.82 -26.57 24.46
N ASP A 5 -23.82 -25.84 24.98
CA ASP A 5 -25.14 -25.68 24.37
C ASP A 5 -25.26 -24.41 23.51
N LEU A 6 -24.22 -23.57 23.46
CA LEU A 6 -24.23 -22.32 22.71
C LEU A 6 -23.87 -22.56 21.24
N SER A 7 -24.60 -21.92 20.33
CA SER A 7 -24.17 -21.90 18.94
C SER A 7 -22.81 -21.18 18.82
N PRO A 8 -22.00 -21.48 17.78
CA PRO A 8 -20.72 -20.80 17.57
C PRO A 8 -20.82 -19.27 17.49
N PHE A 9 -22.00 -18.73 17.18
CA PHE A 9 -22.27 -17.29 17.16
C PHE A 9 -22.50 -16.73 18.56
N GLU A 10 -23.40 -17.35 19.34
CA GLU A 10 -23.68 -16.92 20.71
C GLU A 10 -22.44 -17.08 21.60
N PHE A 11 -21.63 -18.12 21.35
CA PHE A 11 -20.36 -18.31 22.03
C PHE A 11 -19.35 -17.20 21.69
N LYS A 12 -19.25 -16.79 20.42
CA LYS A 12 -18.40 -15.66 20.02
C LYS A 12 -18.87 -14.35 20.65
N ASP A 13 -20.17 -14.09 20.72
CA ASP A 13 -20.71 -12.87 21.33
C ASP A 13 -20.42 -12.81 22.84
N GLU A 14 -20.52 -13.93 23.55
CA GLU A 14 -20.09 -14.01 24.95
C GLU A 14 -18.57 -13.80 25.11
N LEU A 15 -17.75 -14.34 24.20
CA LEU A 15 -16.31 -14.06 24.19
C LEU A 15 -16.00 -12.59 23.93
N ILE A 16 -16.76 -11.90 23.08
CA ILE A 16 -16.60 -10.45 22.84
C ILE A 16 -16.93 -9.64 24.09
N LYS A 17 -17.98 -10.03 24.84
CA LYS A 17 -18.31 -9.40 26.14
C LYS A 17 -17.19 -9.58 27.16
N LEU A 18 -16.52 -10.74 27.15
CA LEU A 18 -15.40 -11.05 28.03
C LEU A 18 -14.07 -10.45 27.56
N ALA A 19 -13.95 -10.09 26.27
CA ALA A 19 -12.75 -9.54 25.68
C ALA A 19 -12.45 -8.12 26.22
N THR A 20 -11.36 -8.03 26.98
CA THR A 20 -10.89 -6.78 27.61
C THR A 20 -9.94 -5.99 26.71
N SER A 21 -9.20 -6.66 25.80
CA SER A 21 -8.24 -6.00 24.93
C SER A 21 -8.79 -5.72 23.52
N LYS A 22 -8.24 -4.68 22.88
CA LYS A 22 -8.54 -4.36 21.47
C LYS A 22 -8.13 -5.49 20.52
N ALA A 23 -7.06 -6.22 20.84
CA ALA A 23 -6.58 -7.35 20.04
C ALA A 23 -7.55 -8.54 20.11
N ASP A 24 -8.07 -8.86 21.29
CA ASP A 24 -9.05 -9.93 21.48
C ASP A 24 -10.35 -9.61 20.73
N ARG A 25 -10.83 -8.37 20.83
CA ARG A 25 -12.01 -7.91 20.08
C ARG A 25 -11.80 -7.96 18.58
N LEU A 26 -10.62 -7.58 18.09
CA LEU A 26 -10.29 -7.64 16.66
C LEU A 26 -10.23 -9.09 16.15
N MET A 27 -9.60 -9.98 16.91
CA MET A 27 -9.53 -11.42 16.59
C MET A 27 -10.93 -12.02 16.53
N LEU A 28 -11.78 -11.74 17.52
CA LEU A 28 -13.14 -12.28 17.57
C LEU A 28 -14.02 -11.68 16.45
N ASN A 29 -13.96 -10.37 16.20
CA ASN A 29 -14.80 -9.70 15.21
C ASN A 29 -14.38 -9.96 13.76
N ALA A 30 -13.08 -9.83 13.45
CA ALA A 30 -12.59 -9.89 12.08
C ALA A 30 -11.99 -11.26 11.71
N GLY A 31 -11.82 -12.17 12.68
CA GLY A 31 -11.10 -13.43 12.47
C GLY A 31 -9.62 -13.23 12.15
N ARG A 32 -9.07 -12.03 12.41
CA ARG A 32 -7.70 -11.64 12.05
C ARG A 32 -6.94 -11.18 13.29
N GLY A 33 -5.76 -11.76 13.53
CA GLY A 33 -4.81 -11.24 14.50
C GLY A 33 -4.01 -10.10 13.90
N ASN A 34 -3.91 -8.96 14.59
CA ASN A 34 -3.04 -7.87 14.16
C ASN A 34 -1.58 -8.26 14.43
N PRO A 35 -0.66 -8.14 13.45
CA PRO A 35 0.76 -8.40 13.67
C PRO A 35 1.32 -7.52 14.81
N ASN A 36 2.26 -8.09 15.57
CA ASN A 36 2.99 -7.39 16.64
C ASN A 36 4.44 -7.04 16.25
N PHE A 37 4.78 -7.17 14.97
CA PHE A 37 6.05 -6.78 14.36
C PHE A 37 5.81 -5.94 13.12
N LEU A 38 6.77 -5.07 12.77
CA LEU A 38 6.67 -4.11 11.66
C LEU A 38 8.00 -4.04 10.90
N ALA A 39 7.95 -3.94 9.57
CA ALA A 39 9.13 -3.67 8.74
C ALA A 39 9.55 -2.19 8.88
N THR A 40 10.60 -1.91 9.66
CA THR A 40 10.99 -0.54 10.01
C THR A 40 11.77 0.17 8.90
N ILE A 41 12.65 -0.53 8.17
CA ILE A 41 13.49 0.05 7.11
C ILE A 41 12.69 0.78 6.01
N PRO A 42 11.68 0.15 5.35
CA PRO A 42 10.90 0.86 4.34
C PRO A 42 10.08 2.03 4.91
N ARG A 43 9.73 1.98 6.21
CA ARG A 43 9.04 3.10 6.89
C ARG A 43 9.99 4.28 7.11
N TYR A 44 11.22 4.01 7.52
CA TYR A 44 12.24 5.07 7.58
C TYR A 44 12.51 5.67 6.22
N ALA A 45 12.67 4.83 5.18
CA ALA A 45 12.81 5.30 3.81
C ALA A 45 11.64 6.19 3.36
N PHE A 46 10.40 5.80 3.68
CA PHE A 46 9.21 6.62 3.41
C PHE A 46 9.29 8.00 4.09
N LEU A 47 9.76 8.07 5.34
CA LEU A 47 9.95 9.34 6.04
C LEU A 47 11.06 10.21 5.40
N ARG A 48 12.15 9.60 4.93
CA ARG A 48 13.23 10.33 4.23
C ARG A 48 12.80 10.85 2.87
N LEU A 49 12.04 10.04 2.12
CA LEU A 49 11.40 10.49 0.89
C LEU A 49 10.48 11.69 1.17
N GLY A 50 9.78 11.66 2.30
CA GLY A 50 8.93 12.76 2.74
C GLY A 50 9.65 14.05 3.06
N ASP A 51 10.73 13.97 3.82
CA ASP A 51 11.59 15.13 4.10
C ASP A 51 12.18 15.70 2.80
N PHE A 52 12.67 14.85 1.90
CA PHE A 52 13.08 15.28 0.56
C PHE A 52 11.94 15.97 -0.20
N ALA A 53 10.74 15.38 -0.21
CA ALA A 53 9.59 15.92 -0.93
C ALA A 53 9.13 17.29 -0.40
N LEU A 54 9.16 17.48 0.92
CA LEU A 54 8.86 18.77 1.53
C LEU A 54 9.89 19.83 1.14
N ARG A 55 11.18 19.51 1.15
CA ARG A 55 12.25 20.42 0.69
C ARG A 55 12.09 20.79 -0.78
N GLU A 56 11.68 19.83 -1.61
CA GLU A 56 11.35 20.08 -3.01
C GLU A 56 10.19 21.06 -3.15
N SER A 57 9.16 20.92 -2.31
CA SER A 57 8.03 21.84 -2.28
C SER A 57 8.44 23.24 -1.81
N GLU A 58 9.19 23.36 -0.71
CA GLU A 58 9.69 24.64 -0.19
C GLU A 58 10.57 25.38 -1.21
N ARG A 59 11.40 24.65 -1.97
CA ARG A 59 12.26 25.23 -3.01
C ARG A 59 11.45 25.92 -4.11
N SER A 60 10.33 25.32 -4.53
CA SER A 60 9.52 25.81 -5.64
C SER A 60 8.76 27.12 -5.34
N TYR A 61 8.68 27.56 -4.08
CA TYR A 61 7.90 28.73 -3.67
C TYR A 61 8.61 29.61 -2.62
N SER A 62 9.89 29.92 -2.86
CA SER A 62 10.76 30.61 -1.91
C SER A 62 10.40 32.07 -1.59
N TYR A 63 9.35 32.65 -2.20
CA TYR A 63 8.95 34.06 -2.03
C TYR A 63 7.78 34.28 -1.06
N LEU A 64 7.02 33.25 -0.70
CA LEU A 64 5.98 33.32 0.33
C LEU A 64 6.53 32.75 1.64
N ASN A 65 7.17 33.60 2.45
CA ASN A 65 7.57 33.38 3.85
C ASN A 65 7.39 31.94 4.37
N ASN A 66 8.40 31.06 4.26
CA ASN A 66 8.66 29.76 4.94
C ASN A 66 7.45 28.88 5.41
N VAL A 67 6.25 29.07 4.89
CA VAL A 67 5.00 28.46 5.35
C VAL A 67 4.29 27.78 4.18
N PHE A 68 4.58 28.20 2.94
CA PHE A 68 4.01 27.63 1.74
C PHE A 68 5.09 27.02 0.86
N GLY A 69 4.79 25.84 0.32
CA GLY A 69 5.58 25.19 -0.72
C GLY A 69 4.81 25.15 -2.04
N GLY A 70 5.54 24.90 -3.13
CA GLY A 70 5.01 24.75 -4.48
C GLY A 70 5.02 23.29 -4.92
N LEU A 71 4.67 23.07 -6.19
CA LEU A 71 4.79 21.75 -6.80
C LEU A 71 6.27 21.41 -7.04
N PRO A 72 6.68 20.14 -6.85
CA PRO A 72 8.05 19.73 -7.15
C PRO A 72 8.33 19.86 -8.65
N GLU A 73 9.59 20.06 -9.03
CA GLU A 73 9.98 20.16 -10.45
C GLU A 73 10.68 18.88 -10.89
N LYS A 74 10.22 18.27 -11.99
CA LYS A 74 10.84 17.04 -12.52
C LYS A 74 12.31 17.26 -12.88
N LYS A 75 12.59 18.35 -13.60
CA LYS A 75 13.92 18.62 -14.15
C LYS A 75 14.96 18.71 -13.02
N GLY A 76 15.95 17.84 -13.08
CA GLY A 76 17.09 17.84 -12.16
C GLY A 76 16.78 17.32 -10.76
N ILE A 77 15.65 16.60 -10.59
CA ILE A 77 15.26 16.03 -9.29
C ILE A 77 16.23 14.94 -8.83
N THR A 78 16.84 14.21 -9.77
CA THR A 78 17.81 13.16 -9.47
C THR A 78 19.06 13.72 -8.81
N GLU A 79 19.63 14.82 -9.34
CA GLU A 79 20.81 15.45 -8.74
C GLU A 79 20.48 16.02 -7.36
N ARG A 80 19.31 16.66 -7.20
CA ARG A 80 18.87 17.16 -5.89
C ARG A 80 18.68 16.03 -4.88
N PHE A 81 18.16 14.90 -5.33
CA PHE A 81 18.02 13.70 -4.51
C PHE A 81 19.39 13.13 -4.12
N ASP A 82 20.35 13.06 -5.03
CA ASP A 82 21.71 12.60 -4.73
C ASP A 82 22.39 13.50 -3.69
N TYR A 83 22.26 14.83 -3.84
CA TYR A 83 22.73 15.79 -2.83
C TYR A 83 22.04 15.59 -1.48
N TYR A 84 20.73 15.33 -1.49
CA TYR A 84 19.97 15.03 -0.28
C TYR A 84 20.51 13.77 0.42
N CYS A 85 20.75 12.69 -0.32
CA CYS A 85 21.32 11.46 0.23
C CYS A 85 22.72 11.66 0.79
N LEU A 86 23.58 12.44 0.12
CA LEU A 86 24.92 12.75 0.63
C LEU A 86 24.89 13.54 1.93
N ALA A 87 23.96 14.50 2.06
CA ALA A 87 23.83 15.31 3.26
C ALA A 87 23.24 14.55 4.47
N HIS A 88 22.59 13.40 4.23
CA HIS A 88 21.88 12.62 5.24
C HIS A 88 22.35 11.16 5.32
N ASP A 89 23.57 10.85 4.83
CA ASP A 89 24.12 9.50 4.67
C ASP A 89 24.02 8.59 5.91
N LYS A 90 24.02 9.15 7.12
CA LYS A 90 23.92 8.43 8.40
C LYS A 90 22.50 8.19 8.90
N GLN A 91 21.47 8.61 8.16
CA GLN A 91 20.09 8.44 8.59
C GLN A 91 19.50 7.11 8.10
N ASP A 92 18.77 6.44 8.99
CA ASP A 92 18.04 5.23 8.64
C ASP A 92 17.11 5.48 7.44
N GLY A 93 17.09 4.52 6.51
CA GLY A 93 16.27 4.55 5.31
C GLY A 93 16.95 5.15 4.07
N ILE A 94 18.05 5.90 4.21
CA ILE A 94 18.76 6.48 3.06
C ILE A 94 19.37 5.40 2.17
N ASP A 95 20.07 4.43 2.76
CA ASP A 95 20.66 3.32 2.00
C ASP A 95 19.59 2.50 1.26
N PHE A 96 18.44 2.29 1.90
CA PHE A 96 17.30 1.63 1.27
C PHE A 96 16.75 2.44 0.09
N LEU A 97 16.58 3.76 0.23
CA LEU A 97 16.11 4.60 -0.89
C LEU A 97 17.08 4.58 -2.08
N ARG A 98 18.39 4.68 -1.81
CA ARG A 98 19.42 4.59 -2.85
C ARG A 98 19.38 3.24 -3.56
N ALA A 99 19.29 2.15 -2.79
CA ALA A 99 19.17 0.81 -3.35
C ALA A 99 17.88 0.63 -4.16
N ALA A 100 16.75 1.17 -3.68
CA ALA A 100 15.47 1.11 -4.37
C ALA A 100 15.50 1.86 -5.71
N ILE A 101 16.09 3.05 -5.75
CA ILE A 101 16.24 3.83 -7.00
C ILE A 101 17.17 3.12 -7.98
N SER A 102 18.27 2.52 -7.50
CA SER A 102 19.15 1.71 -8.34
C SER A 102 18.40 0.50 -8.90
N PHE A 103 17.65 -0.21 -8.07
CA PHE A 103 16.85 -1.37 -8.48
C PHE A 103 15.82 -1.01 -9.57
N VAL A 104 15.10 0.10 -9.40
CA VAL A 104 14.09 0.58 -10.35
C VAL A 104 14.73 0.89 -11.71
N ASP A 105 15.92 1.47 -11.73
CA ASP A 105 16.66 1.77 -12.97
C ASP A 105 17.29 0.52 -13.60
N ASP A 106 18.09 -0.19 -12.81
CA ASP A 106 18.96 -1.27 -13.28
C ASP A 106 18.18 -2.57 -13.55
N HIS A 107 17.11 -2.85 -12.80
CA HIS A 107 16.37 -4.12 -12.90
C HIS A 107 15.00 -3.96 -13.55
N LEU A 108 14.31 -2.83 -13.34
CA LEU A 108 13.01 -2.58 -13.97
C LEU A 108 13.11 -1.73 -15.25
N GLY A 109 14.27 -1.12 -15.54
CA GLY A 109 14.46 -0.27 -16.72
C GLY A 109 13.64 1.01 -16.66
N ILE A 110 13.29 1.48 -15.46
CA ILE A 110 12.45 2.66 -15.25
C ILE A 110 13.37 3.86 -14.96
N ASN A 111 13.15 4.95 -15.70
CA ASN A 111 13.96 6.15 -15.56
C ASN A 111 13.89 6.74 -14.13
N LYS A 112 15.06 6.97 -13.52
CA LYS A 112 15.21 7.52 -12.17
C LYS A 112 14.51 8.86 -11.95
N GLU A 113 14.57 9.76 -12.93
CA GLU A 113 13.95 11.09 -12.85
C GLU A 113 12.42 10.97 -12.79
N GLU A 114 11.84 10.09 -13.60
CA GLU A 114 10.40 9.83 -13.62
C GLU A 114 9.92 9.17 -12.33
N PHE A 115 10.67 8.17 -11.85
CA PHE A 115 10.37 7.50 -10.59
C PHE A 115 10.39 8.48 -9.42
N LEU A 116 11.48 9.25 -9.27
CA LEU A 116 11.60 10.23 -8.19
C LEU A 116 10.49 11.28 -8.26
N TYR A 117 10.18 11.79 -9.46
CA TYR A 117 9.11 12.75 -9.62
C TYR A 117 7.73 12.18 -9.26
N GLU A 118 7.39 10.97 -9.70
CA GLU A 118 6.13 10.31 -9.33
C GLU A 118 6.06 10.08 -7.82
N MET A 119 7.13 9.57 -7.20
CA MET A 119 7.17 9.30 -5.76
C MET A 119 7.07 10.57 -4.92
N THR A 120 7.77 11.63 -5.31
CA THR A 120 7.72 12.93 -4.61
C THR A 120 6.33 13.56 -4.68
N ASN A 121 5.69 13.58 -5.86
CA ASN A 121 4.31 14.09 -5.99
C ASN A 121 3.31 13.22 -5.22
N ALA A 122 3.43 11.89 -5.32
CA ALA A 122 2.57 10.96 -4.60
C ALA A 122 2.67 11.13 -3.08
N TYR A 123 3.88 11.36 -2.56
CA TYR A 123 4.08 11.63 -1.14
C TYR A 123 3.40 12.94 -0.70
N LEU A 124 3.56 14.01 -1.48
CA LEU A 124 2.97 15.31 -1.17
C LEU A 124 1.43 15.29 -1.27
N GLY A 125 0.87 14.37 -2.06
CA GLY A 125 -0.57 14.31 -2.30
C GLY A 125 -1.11 15.58 -2.95
N CYS A 126 -0.27 16.28 -3.73
CA CYS A 126 -0.59 17.58 -4.33
C CYS A 126 -1.33 17.47 -5.67
N ASP A 127 -1.39 16.26 -6.24
CA ASP A 127 -2.13 15.95 -7.46
C ASP A 127 -3.13 14.80 -7.23
N TYR A 128 -4.21 14.81 -8.00
CA TYR A 128 -5.13 13.67 -8.04
C TYR A 128 -4.44 12.47 -8.70
N PRO A 129 -4.63 11.23 -8.18
CA PRO A 129 -4.08 10.03 -8.80
C PRO A 129 -4.51 9.91 -10.27
N SER A 130 -3.53 9.83 -11.17
CA SER A 130 -3.76 9.72 -12.60
C SER A 130 -2.80 8.68 -13.21
N PRO A 131 -3.31 7.58 -13.81
CA PRO A 131 -4.74 7.24 -13.89
C PRO A 131 -5.33 6.91 -12.50
N PRO A 132 -6.66 7.01 -12.31
CA PRO A 132 -7.30 6.75 -11.01
C PRO A 132 -7.12 5.33 -10.48
N ARG A 133 -6.75 4.39 -11.36
CA ARG A 133 -6.61 2.96 -11.03
C ARG A 133 -5.39 2.69 -10.14
N ILE A 134 -4.23 3.23 -10.50
CA ILE A 134 -2.95 3.15 -9.80
C ILE A 134 -1.94 4.02 -10.57
N LEU A 135 -0.94 4.58 -9.89
CA LEU A 135 0.10 5.35 -10.59
C LEU A 135 0.95 4.43 -11.49
N PRO A 136 1.38 4.89 -12.68
CA PRO A 136 1.99 4.01 -13.67
C PRO A 136 3.30 3.35 -13.23
N ILE A 137 4.18 4.06 -12.52
CA ILE A 137 5.45 3.48 -12.06
C ILE A 137 5.22 2.61 -10.82
N ILE A 138 4.37 3.04 -9.88
CA ILE A 138 3.96 2.19 -8.75
C ILE A 138 3.38 0.86 -9.23
N GLU A 139 2.53 0.87 -10.27
CA GLU A 139 1.98 -0.35 -10.84
C GLU A 139 3.06 -1.34 -11.26
N LYS A 140 4.08 -0.88 -11.99
CA LYS A 140 5.18 -1.74 -12.44
C LYS A 140 5.95 -2.36 -11.28
N ILE A 141 6.18 -1.59 -10.21
CA ILE A 141 6.89 -2.04 -9.01
C ILE A 141 6.06 -3.08 -8.26
N VAL A 142 4.77 -2.81 -8.03
CA VAL A 142 3.87 -3.75 -7.34
C VAL A 142 3.67 -5.02 -8.17
N MET A 143 3.55 -4.89 -9.50
CA MET A 143 3.49 -6.01 -10.44
C MET A 143 4.70 -6.92 -10.31
N HIS A 144 5.90 -6.34 -10.27
CA HIS A 144 7.13 -7.11 -10.07
C HIS A 144 7.11 -7.86 -8.74
N TYR A 145 6.78 -7.19 -7.63
CA TYR A 145 6.66 -7.82 -6.32
C TYR A 145 5.63 -8.97 -6.29
N LEU A 146 4.43 -8.76 -6.84
CA LEU A 146 3.39 -9.77 -6.86
C LEU A 146 3.78 -11.00 -7.71
N ARG A 147 4.50 -10.81 -8.81
CA ARG A 147 5.02 -11.92 -9.62
C ARG A 147 6.00 -12.77 -8.84
N GLU A 148 6.94 -12.15 -8.14
CA GLU A 148 7.91 -12.87 -7.31
C GLU A 148 7.22 -13.66 -6.19
N GLU A 149 6.32 -13.03 -5.43
CA GLU A 149 5.68 -13.66 -4.27
C GLU A 149 4.64 -14.72 -4.65
N LEU A 150 3.85 -14.50 -5.71
CA LEU A 150 2.77 -15.42 -6.09
C LEU A 150 3.24 -16.60 -6.94
N TYR A 151 4.31 -16.45 -7.74
CA TYR A 151 4.65 -17.42 -8.79
C TYR A 151 6.02 -18.11 -8.64
N GLN A 152 6.91 -17.67 -7.74
CA GLN A 152 8.16 -18.36 -7.38
C GLN A 152 8.77 -19.22 -8.53
N ASN A 153 9.14 -18.60 -9.67
CA ASN A 153 9.74 -19.27 -10.84
C ASN A 153 8.86 -20.24 -11.67
N THR A 154 7.58 -19.96 -11.90
CA THR A 154 6.84 -20.65 -12.99
C THR A 154 7.00 -19.94 -14.33
N ASP A 155 7.14 -20.69 -15.42
CA ASP A 155 7.35 -20.19 -16.79
C ASP A 155 6.18 -19.40 -17.40
N THR A 156 5.04 -19.30 -16.71
CA THR A 156 3.85 -18.60 -17.21
C THR A 156 3.88 -17.13 -16.82
N PRO A 157 4.04 -16.18 -17.77
CA PRO A 157 3.93 -14.77 -17.46
C PRO A 157 2.50 -14.47 -17.00
N LEU A 158 2.33 -14.03 -15.75
CA LEU A 158 1.03 -13.53 -15.30
C LEU A 158 0.80 -12.13 -15.88
N GLU A 159 -0.17 -12.04 -16.78
CA GLU A 159 -0.70 -10.77 -17.30
C GLU A 159 -1.97 -10.42 -16.54
N PHE A 160 -1.90 -9.34 -15.77
CA PHE A 160 -3.03 -8.77 -15.05
C PHE A 160 -2.82 -7.26 -14.88
N ASP A 161 -3.91 -6.55 -14.65
CA ASP A 161 -3.89 -5.13 -14.26
C ASP A 161 -4.08 -5.01 -12.75
N ILE A 162 -3.49 -3.98 -12.14
CA ILE A 162 -3.59 -3.76 -10.70
C ILE A 162 -4.58 -2.62 -10.41
N PHE A 163 -5.49 -2.80 -9.46
CA PHE A 163 -6.28 -1.70 -8.91
C PHE A 163 -5.92 -1.51 -7.44
N ALA A 164 -5.37 -0.35 -7.09
CA ALA A 164 -5.01 -0.05 -5.71
C ALA A 164 -6.26 0.29 -4.89
N THR A 165 -6.45 -0.40 -3.76
CA THR A 165 -7.60 -0.20 -2.86
C THR A 165 -7.14 0.02 -1.43
N GLU A 166 -8.06 0.42 -0.55
CA GLU A 166 -7.87 0.63 0.89
C GLU A 166 -7.80 -0.71 1.65
N GLY A 167 -7.04 -1.67 1.11
CA GLY A 167 -6.91 -3.03 1.60
C GLY A 167 -7.98 -3.99 1.07
N GLY A 168 -7.88 -5.26 1.51
CA GLY A 168 -8.73 -6.34 1.00
C GLY A 168 -10.22 -6.19 1.32
N THR A 169 -10.58 -5.43 2.36
CA THR A 169 -11.98 -5.16 2.71
C THR A 169 -12.66 -4.29 1.64
N ALA A 170 -12.00 -3.22 1.20
CA ALA A 170 -12.48 -2.37 0.12
C ALA A 170 -12.52 -3.16 -1.20
N ALA A 171 -11.47 -3.92 -1.50
CA ALA A 171 -11.41 -4.76 -2.70
C ALA A 171 -12.59 -5.72 -2.82
N MET A 172 -12.91 -6.47 -1.77
CA MET A 172 -14.06 -7.39 -1.78
C MET A 172 -15.38 -6.65 -2.01
N THR A 173 -15.56 -5.49 -1.37
CA THR A 173 -16.76 -4.67 -1.54
C THR A 173 -16.91 -4.22 -3.00
N TYR A 174 -15.83 -3.72 -3.60
CA TYR A 174 -15.82 -3.29 -5.00
C TYR A 174 -16.05 -4.43 -5.99
N ILE A 175 -15.48 -5.61 -5.74
CA ILE A 175 -15.65 -6.79 -6.59
C ILE A 175 -17.12 -7.21 -6.62
N PHE A 176 -17.75 -7.42 -5.46
CA PHE A 176 -19.15 -7.87 -5.41
C PHE A 176 -20.12 -6.81 -5.93
N GLN A 177 -19.89 -5.54 -5.60
CA GLN A 177 -20.73 -4.45 -6.09
C GLN A 177 -20.61 -4.31 -7.62
N SER A 178 -19.39 -4.35 -8.15
CA SER A 178 -19.16 -4.31 -9.61
C SER A 178 -19.79 -5.52 -10.31
N ALA A 179 -19.60 -6.73 -9.77
CA ALA A 179 -20.19 -7.94 -10.35
C ALA A 179 -21.73 -7.87 -10.38
N LYS A 180 -22.35 -7.36 -9.32
CA LYS A 180 -23.81 -7.17 -9.25
C LYS A 180 -24.31 -6.11 -10.22
N ILE A 181 -23.66 -4.93 -10.27
CA ILE A 181 -24.07 -3.82 -11.14
C ILE A 181 -23.95 -4.21 -12.62
N ASN A 182 -22.93 -4.99 -12.97
CA ASN A 182 -22.70 -5.45 -14.33
C ASN A 182 -23.46 -6.76 -14.68
N GLY A 183 -24.32 -7.25 -13.78
CA GLY A 183 -25.12 -8.45 -14.01
C GLY A 183 -24.34 -9.77 -14.08
N LEU A 184 -23.06 -9.76 -13.69
CA LEU A 184 -22.22 -10.96 -13.59
C LEU A 184 -22.60 -11.84 -12.38
N LEU A 185 -23.26 -11.25 -11.39
CA LEU A 185 -23.77 -11.95 -10.21
C LEU A 185 -25.18 -11.45 -9.86
N ASN A 186 -26.13 -12.36 -9.92
CA ASN A 186 -27.55 -12.10 -9.69
C ASN A 186 -28.03 -12.81 -8.42
N ALA A 187 -29.24 -12.42 -7.97
CA ALA A 187 -29.89 -13.14 -6.90
C ALA A 187 -30.09 -14.61 -7.30
N HIS A 188 -29.80 -15.52 -6.36
CA HIS A 188 -29.86 -16.98 -6.53
C HIS A 188 -28.73 -17.63 -7.36
N ASP A 189 -27.74 -16.86 -7.81
CA ASP A 189 -26.53 -17.45 -8.37
C ASP A 189 -25.78 -18.26 -7.32
N LYS A 190 -25.18 -19.37 -7.76
CA LYS A 190 -24.46 -20.30 -6.89
C LYS A 190 -22.97 -19.98 -6.90
N ILE A 191 -22.41 -19.69 -5.73
CA ILE A 191 -20.98 -19.45 -5.53
C ILE A 191 -20.38 -20.65 -4.81
N ALA A 192 -19.38 -21.29 -5.41
CA ALA A 192 -18.59 -22.32 -4.74
C ALA A 192 -17.60 -21.65 -3.77
N MET A 193 -17.53 -22.13 -2.53
CA MET A 193 -16.61 -21.63 -1.50
C MET A 193 -15.80 -22.78 -0.91
N ILE A 194 -14.50 -22.58 -0.76
CA ILE A 194 -13.63 -23.52 -0.05
C ILE A 194 -13.83 -23.28 1.45
N THR A 195 -14.22 -24.32 2.18
CA THR A 195 -14.48 -24.24 3.62
C THR A 195 -13.39 -24.98 4.43
N PRO A 196 -13.09 -24.55 5.67
CA PRO A 196 -13.72 -23.46 6.43
C PRO A 196 -13.24 -22.07 5.99
N ILE A 197 -14.13 -21.07 6.02
CA ILE A 197 -13.81 -19.66 5.74
C ILE A 197 -13.79 -18.82 7.03
N PHE A 198 -12.96 -17.78 7.03
CA PHE A 198 -13.03 -16.73 8.03
C PHE A 198 -14.33 -15.94 7.86
N ARG A 199 -15.07 -15.73 8.96
CA ARG A 199 -16.30 -14.94 8.96
C ARG A 199 -15.99 -13.49 9.30
N HIS A 200 -16.18 -12.61 8.33
CA HIS A 200 -16.24 -11.16 8.55
C HIS A 200 -17.66 -10.80 8.98
N THR A 201 -17.81 -10.29 10.21
CA THR A 201 -19.05 -9.69 10.73
C THR A 201 -18.88 -8.19 10.82
#